data_AF-A0A835IMP1-F1
#
_entry.id   AF-A0A835IMP1-F1
#
_cell.length_a   1.000
_cell.length_b   1.000
_cell.length_c   1.000
_cell.angle_alpha   90.00
_cell.angle_beta   90.00
_cell.angle_gamma   90.00
#
_symmetry.space_group_name_H-M   'P 1'
#
loop_
_entity.id
_entity.type
_entity.pdbx_description
1 polymer ?
#
loop_
_entity_poly.entity_id
_entity_poly.type
_entity_poly.pdbx_seq_one_letter_code
_entity_poly.pdbx_strand_id
1 'polypeptide(L)'
;MAWATIFESYRRNYPIKQGYEFVFLTPMPNLSAYWLLIQYCLIGIGEVFCIVGLLEFLYHESLDAMRSIGSAYAALASGLGCFAVTILNNIVKFVTGNSSKGQPSWLSQNINTIRFDYLYWLLIVLSVINFCVLLYAARRRKLCLLIKMEEADLYQKTNIEWLCFGEKCNAFFFNAIKEKKSRSVVWCIKDKEGYLREGQMEVKDAFIEYYKDLLGVTSPAFFVTVQS
;
A
#
# COMPACT_ATOMS: atom_id res chain seq x y z
N MET A 1 -22.07 -14.64 -15.49
CA MET A 1 -23.44 -14.70 -14.93
C MET A 1 -24.52 -14.28 -15.92
N ALA A 2 -24.47 -13.09 -16.53
CA ALA A 2 -25.48 -12.64 -17.50
C ALA A 2 -25.66 -13.56 -18.72
N TRP A 3 -24.58 -14.16 -19.22
CA TRP A 3 -24.66 -15.18 -20.27
C TRP A 3 -25.44 -16.42 -19.81
N ALA A 4 -25.20 -16.88 -18.59
CA ALA A 4 -25.86 -18.05 -18.02
C ALA A 4 -27.37 -17.82 -17.84
N THR A 5 -27.79 -16.62 -17.43
CA THR A 5 -29.24 -16.28 -17.39
C THR A 5 -29.88 -16.35 -18.76
N ILE A 6 -29.24 -15.79 -19.78
CA ILE A 6 -29.79 -15.75 -21.15
C ILE A 6 -29.90 -17.17 -21.70
N PHE A 7 -28.84 -17.97 -21.51
CA PHE A 7 -28.80 -19.36 -21.93
C PHE A 7 -29.89 -20.20 -21.22
N GLU A 8 -30.05 -20.05 -19.91
CA GLU A 8 -31.06 -20.79 -19.15
C GLU A 8 -32.48 -20.38 -19.56
N SER A 9 -32.72 -19.09 -19.78
CA SER A 9 -34.00 -18.59 -20.30
C SER A 9 -34.31 -19.15 -21.69
N TYR A 10 -33.31 -19.24 -22.57
CA TYR A 10 -33.46 -19.83 -23.90
C TYR A 10 -33.74 -21.34 -23.83
N ARG A 11 -32.94 -22.08 -23.05
CA ARG A 11 -33.09 -23.52 -22.81
C ARG A 11 -34.47 -23.85 -22.26
N ARG A 12 -34.94 -23.10 -21.26
CA ARG A 12 -36.23 -23.33 -20.60
C ARG A 12 -37.44 -23.04 -21.48
N ASN A 13 -37.33 -22.09 -22.41
CA ASN A 13 -38.41 -21.80 -23.36
C ASN A 13 -38.65 -22.92 -24.39
N TYR A 14 -37.71 -23.84 -24.57
CA TYR A 14 -37.81 -24.96 -25.51
C TYR A 14 -38.79 -26.07 -25.05
N PRO A 15 -38.66 -26.69 -23.85
CA PRO A 15 -39.56 -27.73 -23.38
C PRO A 15 -40.97 -27.24 -23.07
N ILE A 16 -41.15 -25.96 -22.66
CA ILE A 16 -42.47 -25.36 -22.41
C ILE A 16 -43.30 -25.32 -23.70
N LYS A 17 -42.67 -24.98 -24.84
CA LYS A 17 -43.36 -24.94 -26.14
C LYS A 17 -43.75 -26.32 -26.68
N GLN A 18 -43.07 -27.37 -26.24
CA GLN A 18 -43.29 -28.74 -26.71
C GLN A 18 -44.01 -29.64 -25.68
N GLY A 19 -44.37 -29.10 -24.50
CA GLY A 19 -45.14 -29.82 -23.49
C GLY A 19 -44.36 -30.91 -22.75
N TYR A 20 -43.02 -30.90 -22.79
CA TYR A 20 -42.17 -31.94 -22.18
C TYR A 20 -41.75 -31.65 -20.72
N GLU A 21 -42.55 -30.89 -19.97
CA GLU A 21 -42.17 -30.41 -18.62
C GLU A 21 -41.86 -31.54 -17.62
N PHE A 22 -42.50 -32.70 -17.77
CA PHE A 22 -42.34 -33.84 -16.86
C PHE A 22 -41.22 -34.82 -17.23
N VAL A 23 -40.62 -34.69 -18.41
CA VAL A 23 -39.52 -35.57 -18.86
C VAL A 23 -38.19 -35.05 -18.31
N PHE A 24 -37.45 -35.90 -17.60
CA PHE A 24 -36.17 -35.54 -16.98
C PHE A 24 -35.04 -35.24 -17.99
N LEU A 25 -34.99 -35.99 -19.09
CA LEU A 25 -34.00 -35.82 -20.18
C LEU A 25 -34.73 -35.51 -21.48
N THR A 26 -34.92 -34.23 -21.77
CA THR A 26 -35.44 -33.79 -23.06
C THR A 26 -34.28 -33.64 -24.06
N PRO A 27 -34.20 -34.46 -25.12
CA PRO A 27 -33.23 -34.23 -26.18
C PRO A 27 -33.57 -32.89 -26.86
N MET A 28 -32.66 -31.93 -26.76
CA MET A 28 -32.76 -30.64 -27.45
C MET A 28 -31.88 -30.70 -28.71
N PRO A 29 -32.41 -31.14 -29.87
CA PRO A 29 -31.61 -31.35 -31.08
C PRO A 29 -30.95 -30.07 -31.60
N ASN A 30 -31.48 -28.89 -31.24
CA ASN A 30 -30.97 -27.59 -31.66
C ASN A 30 -30.01 -26.94 -30.63
N LEU A 31 -29.75 -27.57 -29.48
CA LEU A 31 -28.89 -27.02 -28.44
C LEU A 31 -27.49 -27.61 -28.56
N SER A 32 -26.55 -26.84 -29.10
CA SER A 32 -25.17 -27.28 -29.26
C SER A 32 -24.36 -27.14 -27.96
N ALA A 33 -23.43 -28.07 -27.71
CA ALA A 33 -22.50 -28.02 -26.57
C ALA A 33 -21.60 -26.77 -26.56
N TYR A 34 -21.44 -26.09 -27.72
CA TYR A 34 -20.68 -24.83 -27.82
C TYR A 34 -21.22 -23.71 -26.92
N TRP A 35 -22.53 -23.72 -26.60
CA TRP A 35 -23.14 -22.72 -25.72
C TRP A 35 -22.66 -22.84 -24.26
N LEU A 36 -22.35 -24.05 -23.81
CA LEU A 36 -21.74 -24.29 -22.50
C LEU A 36 -20.25 -23.91 -22.51
N LEU A 37 -19.56 -24.24 -23.59
CA LEU A 37 -18.13 -23.94 -23.75
C LEU A 37 -17.85 -22.45 -23.58
N ILE A 38 -18.62 -21.59 -24.25
CA ILE A 38 -18.44 -20.14 -24.15
C ILE A 38 -18.68 -19.63 -22.72
N GLN A 39 -19.63 -20.23 -21.98
CA GLN A 39 -19.87 -19.89 -20.58
C GLN A 39 -18.65 -20.19 -19.70
N TYR A 40 -18.06 -21.39 -19.85
CA TYR A 40 -16.87 -21.77 -19.08
C TYR A 40 -15.64 -20.93 -19.45
N CYS A 41 -15.45 -20.61 -20.73
CA CYS A 41 -14.37 -19.72 -21.16
C CYS A 41 -14.49 -18.33 -20.50
N LEU A 42 -15.68 -17.74 -20.48
CA LEU A 42 -15.91 -16.43 -19.84
C LEU A 42 -15.66 -16.45 -18.33
N ILE A 43 -16.06 -17.53 -17.64
CA ILE A 43 -15.80 -17.70 -16.21
C ILE A 43 -14.30 -17.79 -15.95
N GLY A 44 -13.57 -18.61 -16.74
CA GLY A 44 -12.12 -18.76 -16.60
C GLY A 44 -11.35 -17.46 -16.83
N ILE A 45 -11.71 -16.69 -17.86
CA ILE A 45 -11.09 -15.38 -18.12
C ILE A 45 -11.31 -14.43 -16.94
N GLY A 46 -12.54 -14.41 -16.40
CA GLY A 46 -12.88 -13.57 -15.25
C GLY A 46 -12.12 -13.96 -13.98
N GLU A 47 -11.97 -15.26 -13.71
CA GLU A 47 -11.25 -15.77 -12.54
C GLU A 47 -9.76 -15.44 -12.60
N VAL A 48 -9.10 -15.67 -13.74
CA VAL A 48 -7.69 -15.33 -13.93
C VAL A 48 -7.47 -13.83 -13.73
N PHE A 49 -8.31 -12.99 -14.33
CA PHE A 49 -8.18 -11.54 -14.19
C PHE A 49 -8.37 -11.08 -12.74
N CYS A 50 -9.31 -11.69 -12.00
CA CYS A 50 -9.54 -11.40 -10.59
C CYS A 50 -8.32 -11.77 -9.72
N ILE A 51 -7.75 -12.97 -9.94
CA ILE A 51 -6.57 -13.43 -9.19
C ILE A 51 -5.36 -12.55 -9.48
N VAL A 52 -5.09 -12.24 -10.76
CA VAL A 52 -3.97 -11.38 -11.15
C VAL A 52 -4.14 -9.97 -10.56
N GLY A 53 -5.34 -9.38 -10.66
CA GLY A 53 -5.61 -8.06 -10.11
C GLY A 53 -5.49 -8.01 -8.58
N LEU A 54 -5.91 -9.05 -7.87
CA LEU A 54 -5.72 -9.16 -6.43
C LEU A 54 -4.23 -9.28 -6.07
N LEU A 55 -3.48 -10.07 -6.83
CA LEU A 55 -2.06 -10.29 -6.61
C LEU A 55 -1.26 -9.00 -6.82
N GLU A 56 -1.49 -8.29 -7.91
CA GLU A 56 -0.84 -7.02 -8.23
C GLU A 56 -1.17 -5.93 -7.19
N PHE A 57 -2.42 -5.91 -6.71
CA PHE A 57 -2.84 -5.03 -5.62
C PHE A 57 -2.08 -5.33 -4.31
N LEU A 58 -1.98 -6.61 -3.93
CA LEU A 58 -1.26 -7.04 -2.73
C LEU A 58 0.23 -6.73 -2.81
N TYR A 59 0.84 -6.87 -4.00
CA TYR A 59 2.23 -6.50 -4.24
C TYR A 59 2.47 -4.99 -4.08
N HIS A 60 1.53 -4.13 -4.46
CA HIS A 60 1.69 -2.68 -4.34
C HIS A 60 1.42 -2.15 -2.92
N GLU A 61 0.54 -2.78 -2.12
CA GLU A 61 0.24 -2.32 -0.75
C GLU A 61 1.23 -2.84 0.32
N SER A 62 2.04 -3.87 0.03
CA SER A 62 2.94 -4.46 1.03
C SER A 62 4.31 -4.83 0.46
N LEU A 63 5.37 -4.14 0.93
CA LEU A 63 6.75 -4.55 0.69
C LEU A 63 6.96 -5.94 1.33
N ASP A 64 7.08 -6.96 0.48
CA ASP A 64 7.60 -8.34 0.71
C ASP A 64 6.88 -9.34 1.65
N ALA A 65 5.93 -8.97 2.52
CA ALA A 65 5.41 -9.91 3.55
C ALA A 65 4.18 -10.79 3.18
N MET A 66 3.50 -10.59 2.05
CA MET A 66 2.10 -11.06 1.91
C MET A 66 1.82 -12.22 0.95
N ARG A 67 2.83 -12.88 0.35
CA ARG A 67 2.56 -14.01 -0.57
C ARG A 67 1.79 -15.16 0.11
N SER A 68 2.09 -15.45 1.38
CA SER A 68 1.39 -16.46 2.18
C SER A 68 -0.04 -16.02 2.59
N ILE A 69 -0.24 -14.71 2.82
CA ILE A 69 -1.57 -14.17 3.16
C ILE A 69 -2.48 -14.19 1.93
N GLY A 70 -1.95 -13.93 0.74
CA GLY A 70 -2.71 -14.01 -0.51
C GLY A 70 -3.27 -15.40 -0.80
N SER A 71 -2.48 -16.45 -0.61
CA SER A 71 -2.94 -17.84 -0.80
C SER A 71 -3.93 -18.27 0.28
N ALA A 72 -3.70 -17.91 1.55
CA ALA A 72 -4.63 -18.17 2.64
C ALA A 72 -5.97 -17.45 2.41
N TYR A 73 -5.94 -16.19 1.96
CA TYR A 73 -7.13 -15.42 1.63
C TYR A 73 -7.92 -16.05 0.49
N ALA A 74 -7.25 -16.50 -0.59
CA ALA A 74 -7.92 -17.18 -1.70
C ALA A 74 -8.61 -18.48 -1.24
N ALA A 75 -7.96 -19.28 -0.40
CA ALA A 75 -8.57 -20.50 0.15
C ALA A 75 -9.78 -20.20 1.05
N LEU A 76 -9.67 -19.18 1.92
CA LEU A 76 -10.79 -18.73 2.76
C LEU A 76 -11.94 -18.18 1.93
N ALA A 77 -11.66 -17.38 0.90
CA ALA A 77 -12.67 -16.83 0.00
C ALA A 77 -13.43 -17.94 -0.73
N SER A 78 -12.73 -18.96 -1.22
CA SER A 78 -13.36 -20.13 -1.84
C SER A 78 -14.24 -20.90 -0.84
N GLY A 79 -13.76 -21.11 0.40
CA GLY A 79 -14.55 -21.75 1.45
C GLY A 79 -15.82 -20.95 1.82
N LEU A 80 -15.69 -19.64 1.98
CA LEU A 80 -16.82 -18.73 2.21
C LEU A 80 -17.80 -18.72 1.04
N GLY A 81 -17.30 -18.86 -0.20
CA GLY A 81 -18.12 -19.02 -1.40
C GLY A 81 -19.02 -20.25 -1.31
N CYS A 82 -18.48 -21.41 -0.92
CA CYS A 82 -19.25 -22.63 -0.73
C CYS A 82 -20.33 -22.49 0.36
N PHE A 83 -20.00 -21.81 1.46
CA PHE A 83 -20.98 -21.52 2.50
C PHE A 83 -22.08 -20.57 2.01
N ALA A 84 -21.72 -19.52 1.26
CA ALA A 84 -22.67 -18.57 0.69
C ALA A 84 -23.66 -19.27 -0.26
N VAL A 85 -23.18 -20.19 -1.12
CA VAL A 85 -24.05 -20.99 -2.01
C VAL A 85 -25.01 -21.86 -1.21
N THR A 86 -24.54 -22.50 -0.13
CA THR A 86 -25.39 -23.32 0.74
C THR A 86 -26.46 -22.48 1.42
N ILE A 87 -26.10 -21.33 1.97
CA ILE A 87 -27.02 -20.38 2.62
C ILE A 87 -28.07 -19.90 1.62
N LEU A 88 -27.64 -19.51 0.41
CA LEU A 88 -28.53 -19.07 -0.65
C LEU A 88 -29.53 -20.18 -1.01
N ASN A 89 -29.07 -21.41 -1.20
CA ASN A 89 -29.95 -22.55 -1.45
C ASN A 89 -30.95 -22.78 -0.32
N ASN A 90 -30.55 -22.62 0.93
CA ASN A 90 -31.45 -22.75 2.08
C ASN A 90 -32.49 -21.63 2.13
N ILE A 91 -32.10 -20.37 1.87
CA ILE A 91 -33.03 -19.24 1.78
C ILE A 91 -34.06 -19.49 0.68
N VAL A 92 -33.61 -19.90 -0.50
CA VAL A 92 -34.48 -20.21 -1.63
C VAL A 92 -35.45 -21.35 -1.31
N LYS A 93 -34.96 -22.43 -0.69
CA LYS A 93 -35.80 -23.54 -0.21
C LYS A 93 -36.80 -23.08 0.83
N PHE A 94 -36.46 -22.16 1.73
CA PHE A 94 -37.37 -21.61 2.72
C PHE A 94 -38.45 -20.73 2.07
N VAL A 95 -38.06 -19.82 1.18
CA VAL A 95 -38.98 -18.91 0.48
C VAL A 95 -39.94 -19.67 -0.44
N THR A 96 -39.49 -20.76 -1.06
CA THR A 96 -40.29 -21.51 -2.05
C THR A 96 -40.89 -22.81 -1.51
N GLY A 97 -40.43 -23.27 -0.35
CA GLY A 97 -40.85 -24.51 0.29
C GLY A 97 -42.20 -24.35 0.98
N ASN A 98 -43.28 -24.53 0.23
CA ASN A 98 -44.63 -24.53 0.79
C ASN A 98 -45.04 -25.96 1.17
N SER A 99 -44.65 -26.42 2.36
CA SER A 99 -44.95 -27.77 2.88
C SER A 99 -46.46 -28.09 2.94
N SER A 100 -47.34 -27.10 2.87
CA SER A 100 -48.80 -27.28 2.97
C SER A 100 -49.49 -27.82 1.69
N LYS A 101 -48.79 -27.94 0.54
CA LYS A 101 -49.41 -28.35 -0.74
C LYS A 101 -48.75 -29.53 -1.45
N GLY A 102 -47.77 -30.20 -0.84
CA GLY A 102 -47.09 -31.35 -1.46
C GLY A 102 -46.39 -31.02 -2.79
N GLN A 103 -46.13 -29.73 -3.06
CA GLN A 103 -45.46 -29.31 -4.28
C GLN A 103 -43.95 -29.55 -4.16
N PRO A 104 -43.30 -30.07 -5.22
CA PRO A 104 -41.87 -30.29 -5.20
C PRO A 104 -41.15 -28.97 -4.94
N SER A 105 -40.19 -28.99 -4.01
CA SER A 105 -39.33 -27.84 -3.73
C SER A 105 -38.71 -27.33 -5.02
N TRP A 106 -38.46 -26.03 -5.12
CA TRP A 106 -37.93 -25.39 -6.34
C TRP A 106 -36.66 -26.03 -6.90
N LEU A 107 -35.87 -26.63 -6.00
CA LEU A 107 -34.77 -27.54 -6.32
C LEU A 107 -35.32 -28.97 -6.53
N SER A 108 -36.30 -29.11 -7.42
CA SER A 108 -36.92 -30.39 -7.75
C SER A 108 -35.88 -31.28 -8.43
N GLN A 109 -36.01 -32.61 -8.33
CA GLN A 109 -35.08 -33.54 -8.97
C GLN A 109 -35.09 -33.42 -10.51
N ASN A 110 -36.09 -32.73 -11.09
CA ASN A 110 -36.24 -32.51 -12.52
C ASN A 110 -35.77 -31.10 -12.98
N ILE A 111 -34.69 -31.08 -13.77
CA ILE A 111 -34.02 -29.87 -14.31
C ILE A 111 -34.91 -28.99 -15.19
N ASN A 112 -36.00 -29.54 -15.75
CA ASN A 112 -36.96 -28.81 -16.57
C ASN A 112 -37.99 -28.07 -15.73
N THR A 113 -38.23 -28.51 -14.50
CA THR A 113 -39.15 -27.87 -13.54
C THR A 113 -38.45 -26.90 -12.57
N ILE A 114 -37.13 -27.03 -12.40
CA ILE A 114 -36.33 -26.11 -11.60
C ILE A 114 -36.28 -24.75 -12.29
N ARG A 115 -36.54 -23.65 -11.56
CA ARG A 115 -36.44 -22.31 -12.16
C ARG A 115 -35.11 -21.62 -11.90
N PHE A 116 -33.98 -22.18 -12.31
CA PHE A 116 -32.65 -21.60 -12.07
C PHE A 116 -32.52 -20.09 -12.41
N ASP A 117 -33.37 -19.57 -13.31
CA ASP A 117 -33.53 -18.16 -13.64
C ASP A 117 -33.45 -17.20 -12.42
N TYR A 118 -34.15 -17.47 -11.31
CA TYR A 118 -34.15 -16.54 -10.16
C TYR A 118 -32.84 -16.58 -9.37
N LEU A 119 -32.19 -17.75 -9.30
CA LEU A 119 -30.92 -17.91 -8.60
C LEU A 119 -29.80 -17.21 -9.38
N TYR A 120 -29.83 -17.31 -10.71
CA TYR A 120 -28.92 -16.55 -11.55
C TYR A 120 -29.18 -15.04 -11.49
N TRP A 121 -30.44 -14.61 -11.41
CA TRP A 121 -30.78 -13.20 -11.18
C TRP A 121 -30.24 -12.67 -9.84
N LEU A 122 -30.39 -13.44 -8.76
CA LEU A 122 -29.84 -13.11 -7.45
C LEU A 122 -28.30 -12.99 -7.52
N LEU A 123 -27.63 -13.94 -8.18
CA LEU A 123 -26.18 -13.91 -8.39
C LEU A 123 -25.74 -12.68 -9.19
N ILE A 124 -26.52 -12.23 -10.19
CA ILE A 124 -26.25 -10.99 -10.92
C ILE A 124 -26.33 -9.79 -9.99
N VAL A 125 -27.41 -9.66 -9.21
CA VAL A 125 -27.59 -8.55 -8.27
C VAL A 125 -26.44 -8.52 -7.25
N LEU A 126 -26.09 -9.68 -6.67
CA LEU A 126 -24.99 -9.80 -5.74
C LEU A 126 -23.63 -9.42 -6.36
N SER A 127 -23.40 -9.81 -7.62
CA SER A 127 -22.18 -9.45 -8.36
C SER A 127 -22.09 -7.94 -8.63
N VAL A 128 -23.22 -7.30 -8.98
CA VAL A 128 -23.29 -5.85 -9.18
C VAL A 128 -23.00 -5.11 -7.88
N ILE A 129 -23.60 -5.54 -6.77
CA ILE A 129 -23.34 -4.97 -5.44
C ILE A 129 -21.85 -5.10 -5.09
N ASN A 130 -21.26 -6.29 -5.26
CA ASN A 130 -19.84 -6.52 -5.01
C ASN A 130 -18.95 -5.58 -5.86
N PHE A 131 -19.28 -5.41 -7.14
CA PHE A 131 -18.57 -4.51 -8.04
C PHE A 131 -18.68 -3.03 -7.60
N CYS A 132 -19.87 -2.58 -7.19
CA CYS A 132 -20.08 -1.23 -6.66
C CYS A 132 -19.28 -0.98 -5.38
N VAL A 133 -19.26 -1.95 -4.45
CA VAL A 133 -18.46 -1.88 -3.21
C VAL A 133 -16.97 -1.80 -3.55
N LEU A 134 -16.49 -2.61 -4.50
CA LEU A 134 -15.10 -2.56 -4.96
C LEU A 134 -14.73 -1.20 -5.57
N LEU A 135 -15.59 -0.64 -6.42
CA LEU A 135 -15.39 0.70 -6.99
C LEU A 135 -15.36 1.79 -5.91
N TYR A 136 -16.25 1.70 -4.93
CA TYR A 136 -16.28 2.63 -3.81
C TYR A 136 -14.98 2.55 -2.97
N ALA A 137 -14.54 1.34 -2.63
CA ALA A 137 -13.30 1.12 -1.90
C ALA A 137 -12.07 1.62 -2.69
N ALA A 138 -12.01 1.36 -4.00
CA ALA A 138 -10.94 1.82 -4.86
C ALA A 138 -10.87 3.36 -4.94
N ARG A 139 -12.02 4.04 -5.07
CA ARG A 139 -12.09 5.51 -5.03
C ARG A 139 -11.60 6.07 -3.70
N ARG A 140 -12.05 5.47 -2.58
CA ARG A 140 -11.65 5.89 -1.23
C ARG A 140 -10.16 5.73 -1.00
N ARG A 141 -9.56 4.61 -1.44
CA ARG A 141 -8.10 4.38 -1.35
C ARG A 141 -7.31 5.43 -2.13
N LYS A 142 -7.69 5.70 -3.39
CA LYS A 142 -7.03 6.74 -4.20
C LYS A 142 -7.08 8.11 -3.52
N LEU A 143 -8.23 8.49 -2.98
CA LEU A 143 -8.38 9.76 -2.26
C LEU A 143 -7.50 9.83 -1.01
N CYS A 144 -7.50 8.76 -0.19
CA CYS A 144 -6.67 8.67 1.01
C CYS A 144 -5.17 8.75 0.70
N LEU A 145 -4.73 8.09 -0.38
CA LEU A 145 -3.34 8.17 -0.84
C LEU A 145 -2.97 9.59 -1.25
N LEU A 146 -3.82 10.28 -2.02
CA LEU A 146 -3.54 11.66 -2.42
C LEU A 146 -3.39 12.59 -1.21
N ILE A 147 -4.28 12.47 -0.22
CA ILE A 147 -4.20 13.25 1.03
C ILE A 147 -2.91 12.94 1.79
N LYS A 148 -2.55 11.67 1.95
CA LYS A 148 -1.30 11.28 2.63
C LYS A 148 -0.05 11.78 1.91
N MET A 149 -0.07 11.81 0.57
CA MET A 149 1.05 12.34 -0.22
C MET A 149 1.20 13.84 -0.03
N GLU A 150 0.09 14.58 0.06
CA GLU A 150 0.09 16.02 0.34
C GLU A 150 0.61 16.32 1.75
N GLU A 151 0.17 15.56 2.76
CA GLU A 151 0.71 15.68 4.12
C GLU A 151 2.21 15.39 4.15
N ALA A 152 2.68 14.34 3.47
CA ALA A 152 4.09 13.98 3.41
C ALA A 152 4.96 15.07 2.76
N ASP A 153 4.49 15.70 1.68
CA ASP A 153 5.18 16.83 1.05
C ASP A 153 5.29 18.03 2.02
N LEU A 154 4.22 18.32 2.74
CA LEU A 154 4.20 19.41 3.73
C LEU A 154 5.17 19.15 4.89
N TYR A 155 5.22 17.90 5.40
CA TYR A 155 6.19 17.49 6.40
C TYR A 155 7.63 17.61 5.90
N GLN A 156 7.90 17.25 4.65
CA GLN A 156 9.24 17.41 4.07
C GLN A 156 9.65 18.88 3.95
N LYS A 157 8.76 19.76 3.49
CA LYS A 157 9.02 21.21 3.40
C LYS A 157 9.35 21.80 4.76
N THR A 158 8.55 21.51 5.78
CA THR A 158 8.80 22.02 7.13
C THR A 158 10.11 21.50 7.70
N ASN A 159 10.46 20.24 7.46
CA ASN A 159 11.74 19.67 7.91
C ASN A 159 12.93 20.34 7.23
N ILE A 160 12.86 20.61 5.92
CA ILE A 160 13.90 21.33 5.18
C ILE A 160 14.03 22.78 5.68
N GLU A 161 12.92 23.47 5.91
CA GLU A 161 12.92 24.83 6.47
C GLU A 161 13.57 24.87 7.85
N TRP A 162 13.25 23.90 8.73
CA TRP A 162 13.83 23.79 10.05
C TRP A 162 15.34 23.52 10.00
N LEU A 163 15.77 22.64 9.10
CA LEU A 163 17.20 22.38 8.87
C LEU A 163 17.93 23.64 8.39
N CYS A 164 17.36 24.36 7.41
CA CYS A 164 17.94 25.61 6.91
C CYS A 164 18.00 26.70 7.98
N PHE A 165 17.00 26.78 8.86
CA PHE A 165 17.02 27.67 10.01
C PHE A 165 18.15 27.30 10.98
N GLY A 166 18.31 26.01 11.28
CA GLY A 166 19.42 25.51 12.10
C GLY A 166 20.80 25.85 11.53
N GLU A 167 20.99 25.71 10.20
CA GLU A 167 22.24 26.09 9.53
C GLU A 167 22.54 27.59 9.67
N LYS A 168 21.53 28.46 9.52
CA LYS A 168 21.69 29.92 9.71
C LYS A 168 22.09 30.28 11.13
N CYS A 169 21.45 29.66 12.13
CA CYS A 169 21.81 29.86 13.53
C CYS A 169 23.26 29.42 13.80
N ASN A 170 23.66 28.24 13.33
CA ASN A 170 25.03 27.76 13.48
C ASN A 170 26.03 28.71 12.85
N ALA A 171 25.81 29.14 11.60
CA ALA A 171 26.68 30.10 10.92
C ALA A 171 26.80 31.43 11.69
N PHE A 172 25.70 31.94 12.22
CA PHE A 172 25.69 33.13 13.06
C PHE A 172 26.55 32.95 14.32
N PHE A 173 26.36 31.86 15.06
CA PHE A 173 27.14 31.57 16.27
C PHE A 173 28.64 31.42 15.94
N PHE A 174 28.99 30.72 14.86
CA PHE A 174 30.38 30.59 14.44
C PHE A 174 31.01 31.94 14.07
N ASN A 175 30.29 32.81 13.35
CA ASN A 175 30.77 34.16 13.06
C ASN A 175 30.95 35.00 14.32
N ALA A 176 29.98 34.97 15.24
CA ALA A 176 30.06 35.69 16.50
C ALA A 176 31.25 35.23 17.37
N ILE A 177 31.51 33.91 17.43
CA ILE A 177 32.68 33.34 18.13
C ILE A 177 33.97 33.79 17.44
N LYS A 178 34.04 33.74 16.11
CA LYS A 178 35.21 34.17 15.34
C LYS A 178 35.54 35.64 15.60
N GLU A 179 34.53 36.49 15.61
CA GLU A 179 34.68 37.92 15.89
C GLU A 179 35.11 38.18 17.34
N LYS A 180 34.50 37.51 18.31
CA LYS A 180 34.90 37.59 19.72
C LYS A 180 36.36 37.15 19.90
N LYS A 181 36.77 36.05 19.25
CA LYS A 181 38.15 35.58 19.26
C LYS A 181 39.09 36.61 18.65
N SER A 182 38.73 37.22 17.52
CA SER A 182 39.51 38.30 16.90
C SER A 182 39.66 39.53 17.79
N ARG A 183 38.61 39.90 18.54
CA ARG A 183 38.62 41.03 19.50
C ARG A 183 39.39 40.74 20.80
N SER A 184 39.40 39.49 21.25
CA SER A 184 40.11 39.07 22.46
C SER A 184 41.57 38.67 22.23
N VAL A 185 42.04 38.61 20.97
CA VAL A 185 43.46 38.42 20.65
C VAL A 185 44.19 39.73 20.92
N VAL A 186 45.20 39.67 21.80
CA VAL A 186 46.11 40.80 22.05
C VAL A 186 47.08 40.87 20.87
N TRP A 187 47.02 41.97 20.11
CA TRP A 187 47.80 42.15 18.87
C TRP A 187 49.16 42.80 19.09
N CYS A 188 49.32 43.50 20.20
CA CYS A 188 50.55 44.19 20.55
C CYS A 188 50.81 44.07 22.06
N ILE A 189 52.04 43.75 22.42
CA ILE A 189 52.51 43.80 23.80
C ILE A 189 53.75 44.67 23.85
N LYS A 190 53.83 45.54 24.85
CA LYS A 190 54.98 46.41 25.08
C LYS A 190 55.94 45.70 26.01
N ASP A 191 57.18 45.55 25.57
CA ASP A 191 58.23 44.89 26.33
C ASP A 191 58.78 45.77 27.46
N LYS A 192 59.53 45.19 28.41
CA LYS A 192 60.18 45.89 29.53
C LYS A 192 61.13 47.01 29.06
N GLU A 193 61.66 46.88 27.85
CA GLU A 193 62.60 47.82 27.20
C GLU A 193 61.89 48.93 26.39
N GLY A 194 60.56 48.89 26.30
CA GLY A 194 59.74 49.93 25.68
C GLY A 194 59.45 49.78 24.18
N TYR A 195 60.00 48.76 23.52
CA TYR A 195 59.70 48.44 22.12
C TYR A 195 58.31 47.80 21.96
N LEU A 196 57.62 48.16 20.88
CA LEU A 196 56.27 47.71 20.57
C LEU A 196 56.37 46.55 19.57
N ARG A 197 56.01 45.33 20.00
CA ARG A 197 56.00 44.13 19.15
C ARG A 197 54.58 43.93 18.63
N GLU A 198 54.43 43.92 17.31
CA GLU A 198 53.12 43.81 16.65
C GLU A 198 53.06 42.52 15.85
N GLY A 199 52.12 41.64 16.20
CA GLY A 199 51.92 40.38 15.51
C GLY A 199 51.67 39.22 16.45
N GLN A 200 50.71 38.36 16.09
CA GLN A 200 50.27 37.27 16.95
C GLN A 200 51.38 36.24 17.28
N MET A 201 52.38 36.11 16.43
CA MET A 201 53.55 35.23 16.65
C MET A 201 54.56 35.89 17.59
N GLU A 202 54.91 37.16 17.33
CA GLU A 202 55.83 37.94 18.16
C GLU A 202 55.28 38.17 19.57
N VAL A 203 53.97 38.42 19.70
CA VAL A 203 53.28 38.55 21.00
C VAL A 203 53.33 37.25 21.79
N LYS A 204 53.17 36.09 21.13
CA LYS A 204 53.28 34.78 21.80
C LYS A 204 54.71 34.53 22.27
N ASP A 205 55.70 34.82 21.43
CA ASP A 205 57.11 34.61 21.75
C ASP A 205 57.56 35.52 22.91
N ALA A 206 57.17 36.80 22.90
CA ALA A 206 57.42 37.73 23.99
C ALA A 206 56.73 37.31 25.30
N PHE A 207 55.50 36.77 25.23
CA PHE A 207 54.81 36.23 26.40
C PHE A 207 55.56 35.02 26.97
N ILE A 208 56.00 34.10 26.10
CA ILE A 208 56.78 32.92 26.49
C ILE A 208 58.12 33.35 27.11
N GLU A 209 58.80 34.33 26.52
CA GLU A 209 60.08 34.87 27.02
C GLU A 209 59.91 35.52 28.40
N TYR A 210 58.88 36.34 28.59
CA TYR A 210 58.54 36.93 29.88
C TYR A 210 58.30 35.87 30.97
N TYR A 211 57.54 34.82 30.67
CA TYR A 211 57.29 33.73 31.64
C TYR A 211 58.53 32.88 31.90
N LYS A 212 59.40 32.66 30.90
CA LYS A 212 60.68 31.97 31.09
C LYS A 212 61.60 32.75 32.03
N ASP A 213 61.64 34.08 31.89
CA ASP A 213 62.39 35.00 32.74
C ASP A 213 61.80 35.05 34.17
N LEU A 214 60.47 35.13 34.29
CA LEU A 214 59.76 35.16 35.58
C LEU A 214 59.88 33.83 36.37
N LEU A 215 59.88 32.69 35.67
CA LEU A 215 59.99 31.36 36.27
C LEU A 215 61.46 30.91 36.47
N GLY A 216 62.44 31.75 36.10
CA GLY A 216 63.86 31.55 36.41
C GLY A 216 64.51 30.37 35.69
N VAL A 217 64.00 29.93 34.52
CA VAL A 217 64.61 28.81 33.77
C VAL A 217 65.60 29.36 32.76
N THR A 218 66.74 29.88 33.23
CA THR A 218 67.92 29.99 32.38
C THR A 218 68.48 28.59 32.15
N SER A 219 68.26 28.03 30.96
CA SER A 219 69.04 26.87 30.51
C SER A 219 69.44 27.07 29.04
N PRO A 220 70.72 26.84 28.70
CA PRO A 220 71.27 27.13 27.38
C PRO A 220 70.74 26.15 26.34
N ALA A 221 70.67 26.62 25.10
CA ALA A 221 70.36 25.90 23.87
C ALA A 221 70.37 24.37 23.96
N PHE A 222 69.19 23.75 23.85
CA PHE A 222 69.07 22.35 23.45
C PHE A 222 68.39 22.30 22.08
N PHE A 223 69.22 22.11 21.05
CA PHE A 223 68.78 21.79 19.70
C PHE A 223 68.02 20.46 19.75
N VAL A 224 66.77 20.45 19.31
CA VAL A 224 66.07 19.22 18.94
C VAL A 224 65.95 19.22 17.42
N THR A 225 66.86 18.48 16.79
CA THR A 225 66.77 18.08 15.39
C THR A 225 65.52 17.21 15.18
N VAL A 226 64.66 17.62 14.25
CA VAL A 226 63.74 16.69 13.56
C VAL A 226 64.25 16.58 12.13
N GLN A 227 65.01 15.53 11.85
CA GLN A 227 65.31 15.12 10.48
C GLN A 227 64.04 14.52 9.85
N SER A 228 63.81 14.91 8.59
CA SER A 228 62.96 14.21 7.63
C SER A 228 63.50 12.83 7.30
#